data_AF-A0A532EUK7-F1
#
_entry.id   AF-A0A532EUK7-F1
#
_cell.length_a   1.000
_cell.length_b   1.000
_cell.length_c   1.000
_cell.angle_alpha   90.00
_cell.angle_beta   90.00
_cell.angle_gamma   90.00
#
_symmetry.space_group_name_H-M   'P 1'
#
loop_
_entity.id
_entity.type
_entity.pdbx_description
1 polymer ?
#
loop_
_entity_poly.entity_id
_entity_poly.type
_entity_poly.pdbx_seq_one_letter_code
_entity_poly.pdbx_strand_id
1 'polypeptide(L)'
;MGLLAVMGVVSCVGLTGIPDLNTPDGRVYAQRCGGCHAGGHGVPDPRFRTMAEWLEVLPKMDHLIQERTLPPLTEMERESITRYLSTHAKS
;
A
#
# COMPACT_ATOMS: atom_id res chain seq x y z
N MET A 1 1.53 -26.98 -38.36
CA MET A 1 0.87 -25.90 -37.60
C MET A 1 0.42 -26.44 -36.27
N GLY A 2 0.94 -25.90 -35.17
CA GLY A 2 0.55 -26.28 -33.81
C GLY A 2 1.17 -25.30 -32.83
N LEU A 3 0.71 -24.05 -32.85
CA LEU A 3 1.09 -23.04 -31.86
C LEU A 3 0.50 -23.46 -30.51
N LEU A 4 1.35 -23.96 -29.62
CA LEU A 4 1.02 -24.08 -28.21
C LEU A 4 1.01 -22.66 -27.61
N ALA A 5 -0.20 -22.12 -27.43
CA ALA A 5 -0.42 -20.92 -26.66
C ALA A 5 -0.05 -21.20 -25.20
N VAL A 6 1.10 -20.68 -24.77
CA VAL A 6 1.49 -20.67 -23.36
C VAL A 6 0.56 -19.69 -22.66
N MET A 7 -0.45 -20.22 -21.98
CA MET A 7 -1.30 -19.46 -21.05
C MET A 7 -0.40 -18.75 -20.05
N GLY A 8 -0.40 -17.42 -20.10
CA GLY A 8 0.26 -16.59 -19.10
C GLY A 8 -0.39 -16.81 -17.74
N VAL A 9 0.36 -17.42 -16.82
CA VAL A 9 0.03 -17.38 -15.40
C VAL A 9 0.22 -15.95 -14.93
N VAL A 10 -0.88 -15.22 -14.77
CA VAL A 10 -0.90 -13.97 -14.00
C VAL A 10 -0.71 -14.40 -12.54
N SER A 11 0.55 -14.44 -12.10
CA SER A 11 0.91 -14.69 -10.71
C SER A 11 0.43 -13.52 -9.84
N CYS A 12 -0.76 -13.65 -9.25
CA CYS A 12 -1.24 -12.79 -8.15
C CYS A 12 -0.48 -13.12 -6.85
N VAL A 13 0.85 -13.01 -6.85
CA VAL A 13 1.69 -13.30 -5.69
C VAL A 13 2.12 -11.97 -5.07
N GLY A 14 1.49 -11.58 -3.95
CA GLY A 14 1.96 -10.44 -3.16
C GLY A 14 1.06 -9.86 -2.07
N LEU A 15 -0.24 -10.18 -2.01
CA LEU A 15 -1.19 -9.49 -1.10
C LEU A 15 -1.88 -10.39 -0.06
N THR A 16 -1.53 -11.67 0.04
CA THR A 16 -2.31 -12.71 0.77
C THR A 16 -2.29 -12.60 2.30
N GLY A 17 -1.93 -11.46 2.88
CA GLY A 17 -1.89 -11.27 4.34
C GLY A 17 -2.30 -9.88 4.83
N ILE A 18 -2.51 -8.92 3.93
CA ILE A 18 -2.85 -7.54 4.28
C ILE A 18 -4.39 -7.43 4.30
N PRO A 19 -5.01 -7.05 5.43
CA PRO A 19 -6.47 -7.08 5.56
C PRO A 19 -7.15 -6.05 4.65
N ASP A 20 -8.33 -6.38 4.13
CA ASP A 20 -9.30 -5.42 3.57
C ASP A 20 -8.79 -4.45 2.49
N LEU A 21 -7.78 -4.86 1.71
CA LEU A 21 -7.26 -4.08 0.58
C LEU A 21 -8.28 -3.88 -0.56
N ASN A 22 -9.38 -4.63 -0.57
CA ASN A 22 -10.49 -4.49 -1.51
C ASN A 22 -11.55 -3.45 -1.06
N THR A 23 -11.37 -2.79 0.08
CA THR A 23 -12.21 -1.65 0.49
C THR A 23 -11.78 -0.37 -0.24
N PRO A 24 -12.62 0.69 -0.28
CA PRO A 24 -12.20 1.98 -0.85
C PRO A 24 -10.90 2.52 -0.25
N ASP A 25 -10.79 2.51 1.09
CA ASP A 25 -9.61 3.01 1.78
C ASP A 25 -8.40 2.08 1.62
N GLY A 26 -8.63 0.76 1.67
CA GLY A 26 -7.60 -0.25 1.43
C GLY A 26 -6.99 -0.17 0.03
N ARG A 27 -7.79 0.17 -1.00
CA ARG A 27 -7.26 0.40 -2.35
C ARG A 27 -6.36 1.62 -2.43
N VAL A 28 -6.74 2.72 -1.77
CA VAL A 28 -5.89 3.91 -1.69
C VAL A 28 -4.59 3.58 -0.95
N TYR A 29 -4.67 2.89 0.18
CA TYR A 29 -3.50 2.45 0.93
C TYR A 29 -2.57 1.57 0.08
N ALA A 30 -3.11 0.54 -0.59
CA ALA A 30 -2.34 -0.33 -1.48
C ALA A 30 -1.68 0.43 -2.63
N GLN A 31 -2.42 1.35 -3.28
CA GLN A 31 -1.90 2.10 -4.42
C GLN A 31 -0.78 3.07 -4.00
N ARG A 32 -1.00 3.82 -2.92
CA ARG A 32 -0.08 4.88 -2.49
C ARG A 32 1.13 4.32 -1.76
N CYS A 33 0.92 3.41 -0.81
CA CYS A 33 2.01 2.83 -0.03
C CYS A 33 2.70 1.69 -0.80
N GLY A 34 1.96 0.89 -1.57
CA GLY A 34 2.55 -0.18 -2.38
C GLY A 34 3.39 0.33 -3.55
N GLY A 35 3.15 1.52 -4.09
CA GLY A 35 3.86 2.04 -5.26
C GLY A 35 5.40 2.10 -5.10
N CYS A 36 5.89 2.45 -3.91
CA CYS A 36 7.33 2.44 -3.60
C CYS A 36 7.81 1.10 -3.05
N HIS A 37 6.94 0.37 -2.35
CA HIS A 37 7.31 -0.81 -1.58
C HIS A 37 7.13 -2.13 -2.37
N ALA A 38 6.43 -2.13 -3.51
CA ALA A 38 6.16 -3.29 -4.36
C ALA A 38 7.43 -3.95 -4.95
N GLY A 39 8.57 -3.24 -5.00
CA GLY A 39 9.84 -3.76 -5.52
C GLY A 39 10.74 -4.50 -4.51
N GLY A 40 10.33 -4.62 -3.24
CA GLY A 40 11.14 -5.32 -2.22
C GLY A 40 10.42 -5.68 -0.92
N HIS A 41 9.28 -5.06 -0.61
CA HIS A 41 8.55 -5.26 0.66
C HIS A 41 7.02 -5.40 0.53
N GLY A 42 6.45 -5.30 -0.69
CA GLY A 42 4.99 -5.36 -0.91
C GLY A 42 4.25 -4.13 -0.37
N VAL A 43 2.92 -4.20 -0.25
CA VAL A 43 2.17 -3.20 0.52
C VAL A 43 2.59 -3.35 1.99
N PRO A 44 2.96 -2.28 2.72
CA PRO A 44 3.34 -2.40 4.12
C PRO A 44 2.23 -3.04 4.95
N ASP A 45 2.57 -3.94 5.87
CA ASP A 45 1.60 -4.50 6.79
C ASP A 45 1.17 -3.43 7.80
N PRO A 46 -0.12 -3.05 7.87
CA PRO A 46 -0.58 -2.03 8.81
C PRO A 46 -0.29 -2.46 10.26
N ARG A 47 -0.16 -3.75 10.54
CA ARG A 47 0.09 -4.31 11.87
C ARG A 47 1.55 -4.21 12.32
N PHE A 48 2.46 -3.67 11.49
CA PHE A 48 3.85 -3.44 11.91
C PHE A 48 3.99 -2.32 12.95
N ARG A 49 3.01 -1.43 13.05
CA ARG A 49 3.03 -0.29 13.97
C ARG A 49 1.66 -0.07 14.58
N THR A 50 1.64 0.49 15.78
CA THR A 50 0.45 1.08 16.40
C THR A 50 0.00 2.31 15.61
N MET A 51 -1.25 2.74 15.81
CA MET A 51 -1.74 3.95 15.13
C MET A 51 -0.93 5.20 15.50
N ALA A 52 -0.51 5.32 16.77
CA ALA A 52 0.32 6.44 17.22
C ALA A 52 1.67 6.50 16.47
N GLU A 53 2.35 5.35 16.35
CA GLU A 53 3.59 5.25 15.58
C GLU A 53 3.38 5.51 14.08
N TRP A 54 2.23 5.12 13.51
CA TRP A 54 1.92 5.45 12.12
C TRP A 54 1.77 6.96 11.90
N LEU A 55 1.14 7.69 12.83
CA LEU A 55 1.02 9.15 12.75
C LEU A 55 2.39 9.85 12.77
N GLU A 56 3.41 9.25 13.39
CA GLU A 56 4.78 9.75 13.35
C GLU A 56 5.51 9.40 12.03
N VAL A 57 5.10 8.33 11.36
CA VAL A 57 5.72 7.84 10.12
C VAL A 57 5.15 8.51 8.88
N LEU A 58 3.85 8.79 8.84
CA LEU A 58 3.20 9.36 7.65
C LEU A 58 3.85 10.68 7.18
N PRO A 59 4.18 11.65 8.05
CA PRO A 59 4.89 12.86 7.63
C PRO A 59 6.26 12.56 7.01
N LYS A 60 6.98 11.56 7.54
CA LYS A 60 8.28 11.13 6.97
C LYS A 60 8.09 10.55 5.57
N MET A 61 7.01 9.80 5.34
CA MET A 61 6.69 9.27 4.02
C MET A 61 6.35 10.37 3.02
N ASP A 62 5.67 11.44 3.44
CA ASP A 62 5.41 12.60 2.57
C ASP A 62 6.70 13.22 2.05
N HIS A 63 7.68 13.42 2.94
CA HIS A 63 8.99 13.94 2.56
C HIS A 63 9.69 13.00 1.57
N LEU A 64 9.71 11.69 1.84
CA LEU A 64 10.34 10.70 0.94
C LEU A 64 9.63 10.58 -0.42
N ILE A 65 8.30 10.72 -0.46
CA ILE A 65 7.52 10.75 -1.71
C ILE A 65 7.99 11.94 -2.57
N GLN A 66 8.13 13.12 -1.96
CA GLN A 66 8.59 14.32 -2.64
C GLN A 66 10.04 14.19 -3.13
N GLU A 67 10.95 13.68 -2.29
CA GLU A 67 12.36 13.45 -2.63
C GLU A 67 12.53 12.49 -3.82
N ARG A 68 11.64 11.50 -3.93
CA ARG A 68 11.60 10.55 -5.07
C ARG A 68 10.84 11.07 -6.29
N THR A 69 10.50 12.36 -6.31
CA THR A 69 9.76 13.03 -7.38
C THR A 69 8.43 12.36 -7.74
N LEU A 70 7.84 11.65 -6.78
CA LEU A 70 6.52 11.06 -6.93
C LEU A 70 5.44 12.10 -6.63
N PRO A 71 4.23 11.98 -7.22
CA PRO A 71 3.13 12.87 -6.91
C PRO A 71 2.85 12.87 -5.40
N PRO A 72 2.70 14.06 -4.75
CA PRO A 72 2.38 14.13 -3.33
C PRO A 72 1.00 13.51 -3.04
N LEU A 73 0.78 13.09 -1.80
CA LEU A 73 -0.55 12.68 -1.35
C LEU A 73 -1.49 13.88 -1.34
N THR A 74 -2.66 13.72 -1.97
CA THR A 74 -3.79 14.63 -1.77
C THR A 74 -4.35 14.47 -0.35
N GLU A 75 -5.11 15.47 0.10
CA GLU A 75 -5.74 15.41 1.43
C GLU A 75 -6.70 14.21 1.56
N MET A 76 -7.51 13.95 0.53
CA MET A 76 -8.42 12.79 0.51
C MET A 76 -7.68 11.45 0.58
N GLU A 77 -6.51 11.34 -0.06
CA GLU A 77 -5.68 10.14 0.02
C GLU A 77 -5.09 9.98 1.42
N ARG A 78 -4.64 11.07 2.04
CA ARG A 78 -4.12 11.08 3.42
C ARG A 78 -5.18 10.65 4.42
N GLU A 79 -6.40 11.18 4.30
CA GLU A 79 -7.53 10.78 5.14
C GLU A 79 -7.88 9.30 4.94
N SER A 80 -7.88 8.81 3.70
CA SER A 80 -8.18 7.40 3.39
C SER A 80 -7.12 6.46 3.97
N ILE A 81 -5.84 6.80 3.82
CA ILE A 81 -4.73 6.05 4.44
C ILE A 81 -4.87 6.03 5.96
N THR A 82 -5.23 7.17 6.56
CA THR A 82 -5.39 7.31 8.01
C THR A 82 -6.55 6.45 8.53
N ARG A 83 -7.71 6.46 7.85
CA ARG A 83 -8.87 5.61 8.19
C ARG A 83 -8.59 4.12 8.05
N TYR A 84 -7.85 3.74 7.01
CA TYR A 84 -7.40 2.36 6.85
C TYR A 84 -6.48 1.94 8.00
N LEU A 85 -5.46 2.75 8.32
CA LEU A 85 -4.52 2.47 9.41
C LEU A 85 -5.21 2.45 10.78
N SER A 86 -6.17 3.34 11.06
CA SER A 86 -6.88 3.32 12.34
C SER A 86 -7.68 2.03 12.57
N THR A 87 -8.07 1.34 11.50
CA THR A 87 -8.85 0.10 11.55
C THR A 87 -7.97 -1.14 11.65
N HIS A 88 -6.77 -1.11 11.03
CA HIS A 88 -5.94 -2.30 10.83
C HIS A 88 -4.55 -2.23 11.48
N ALA A 89 -4.19 -1.10 12.10
CA ALA A 89 -2.93 -0.97 12.84
C ALA A 89 -2.85 -1.96 13.99
N LYS A 90 -1.64 -2.17 14.49
CA LYS A 90 -1.40 -2.97 15.69
C LYS A 90 -2.20 -2.40 16.86
N SER A 91 -2.99 -3.25 17.51
CA SER A 91 -3.69 -2.93 18.76
C SER A 91 -2.74 -2.84 19.94
#